data_AF-A0A2V5ZK33-F1
#
_entry.id   AF-A0A2V5ZK33-F1
#
_cell.length_a   1.000
_cell.length_b   1.000
_cell.length_c   1.000
_cell.angle_alpha   90.00
_cell.angle_beta   90.00
_cell.angle_gamma   90.00
#
_symmetry.space_group_name_H-M   'P 1'
#
loop_
_entity.id
_entity.type
_entity.pdbx_description
1 polymer ?
#
loop_
_entity_poly.entity_id
_entity_poly.type
_entity_poly.pdbx_seq_one_letter_code
_entity_poly.pdbx_strand_id
1 'polypeptide(L)'
;TIYKFAPDGTPTVFVGPDAFATGEYPAGLAFDSSGNLFISIETFTDPGADSIVYFSPTGVKSPFATGLTTPRGLAFDSSGNLFVAEAGVPEIPGGDILTFPPGGGSPTVFASGSFRPEFLTFGPPR
;
A
#
# COMPACT_ATOMS: atom_id res chain seq x y z
N THR A 1 13.65 0.58 3.98
CA THR A 1 13.69 -0.30 5.16
C THR A 1 12.40 -0.17 5.93
N ILE A 2 11.84 -1.29 6.42
CA ILE A 2 10.70 -1.30 7.36
C ILE A 2 11.19 -1.77 8.73
N TYR A 3 10.85 -1.03 9.77
CA TYR A 3 11.19 -1.34 11.15
C TYR A 3 9.99 -1.94 11.89
N LYS A 4 10.28 -2.86 12.81
CA LYS A 4 9.33 -3.37 13.81
C LYS A 4 9.81 -2.95 15.18
N PHE A 5 8.92 -2.39 15.97
CA PHE A 5 9.22 -1.95 17.33
C PHE A 5 8.62 -2.94 18.33
N ALA A 6 9.41 -3.35 19.32
CA ALA A 6 8.91 -4.08 20.48
C ALA A 6 8.11 -3.15 21.41
N PRO A 7 7.30 -3.69 22.36
CA PRO A 7 6.52 -2.86 23.28
C PRO A 7 7.34 -1.90 24.15
N ASP A 8 8.64 -2.18 24.33
CA ASP A 8 9.60 -1.33 25.02
C ASP A 8 10.20 -0.22 24.13
N GLY A 9 9.79 -0.15 22.85
CA GLY A 9 10.29 0.81 21.87
C GLY A 9 11.57 0.38 21.15
N THR A 10 12.11 -0.82 21.41
CA THR A 10 13.33 -1.28 20.74
C THR A 10 13.04 -1.61 19.26
N PRO A 11 13.76 -1.00 18.29
CA PRO A 11 13.58 -1.30 16.88
C PRO A 11 14.35 -2.56 16.46
N THR A 12 13.72 -3.35 15.60
CA THR A 12 14.35 -4.40 14.79
C THR A 12 14.03 -4.16 13.32
N VAL A 13 14.87 -4.66 12.42
CA VAL A 13 14.60 -4.59 10.97
C VAL A 13 13.60 -5.69 10.62
N PHE A 14 12.45 -5.30 10.07
CA PHE A 14 11.45 -6.23 9.55
C PHE A 14 11.72 -6.54 8.06
N VAL A 15 11.91 -5.48 7.26
CA VAL A 15 12.32 -5.58 5.84
C VAL A 15 13.56 -4.70 5.64
N GLY A 16 14.63 -5.30 5.13
CA GLY A 16 15.94 -4.66 4.97
C GLY A 16 15.99 -3.53 3.94
N PRO A 17 17.10 -2.77 3.89
CA PRO A 17 17.29 -1.70 2.91
C PRO A 17 17.36 -2.22 1.47
N ASP A 18 17.99 -3.38 1.25
CA ASP A 18 18.18 -3.97 -0.09
C ASP A 18 16.90 -4.59 -0.68
N ALA A 19 15.79 -4.56 0.07
CA ALA A 19 14.51 -5.06 -0.38
C ALA A 19 13.81 -4.12 -1.37
N PHE A 20 14.27 -2.86 -1.46
CA PHE A 20 13.70 -1.82 -2.32
C PHE A 20 14.78 -1.28 -3.25
N ALA A 21 14.42 -1.04 -4.51
CA ALA A 21 15.35 -0.47 -5.47
C ALA A 21 15.60 1.02 -5.19
N THR A 22 16.70 1.56 -5.72
CA THR A 22 16.93 3.01 -5.69
C THR A 22 15.77 3.73 -6.37
N GLY A 23 15.18 4.70 -5.68
CA GLY A 23 14.01 5.43 -6.16
C GLY A 23 12.66 4.78 -5.82
N GLU A 24 12.63 3.61 -5.17
CA GLU A 24 11.43 3.08 -4.54
C GLU A 24 11.30 3.66 -3.12
N TYR A 25 10.21 4.37 -2.86
CA TYR A 25 9.90 4.96 -1.56
C TYR A 25 8.66 4.29 -0.96
N PRO A 26 8.84 3.32 -0.04
CA PRO A 26 7.72 2.74 0.71
C PRO A 26 6.95 3.81 1.49
N ALA A 27 5.64 3.90 1.28
CA ALA A 27 4.80 4.96 1.86
C ALA A 27 3.78 4.42 2.89
N GLY A 28 3.00 3.40 2.52
CA GLY A 28 1.99 2.79 3.37
C GLY A 28 2.20 1.29 3.60
N LEU A 29 1.61 0.79 4.69
CA LEU A 29 1.72 -0.59 5.14
C LEU A 29 0.35 -1.14 5.54
N ALA A 30 0.04 -2.38 5.17
CA ALA A 30 -1.11 -3.12 5.67
C ALA A 30 -0.83 -4.62 5.74
N PHE A 31 -1.35 -5.29 6.76
CA PHE A 31 -1.36 -6.75 6.80
C PHE A 31 -2.69 -7.29 6.27
N ASP A 32 -2.62 -8.35 5.47
CA ASP A 32 -3.80 -9.16 5.18
C ASP A 32 -4.07 -10.19 6.29
N SER A 33 -5.19 -10.91 6.19
CA SER A 33 -5.57 -11.95 7.16
C SER A 33 -4.66 -13.18 7.16
N SER A 34 -3.83 -13.35 6.12
CA SER A 34 -2.84 -14.43 6.00
C SER A 34 -1.48 -14.02 6.58
N GLY A 35 -1.33 -12.77 7.03
CA GLY A 35 -0.09 -12.24 7.59
C GLY A 35 0.91 -11.74 6.55
N ASN A 36 0.51 -11.57 5.28
CA ASN A 36 1.34 -10.91 4.28
C ASN A 36 1.39 -9.40 4.56
N LEU A 37 2.57 -8.79 4.49
CA LEU A 37 2.75 -7.34 4.61
C LEU A 37 2.71 -6.71 3.22
N PHE A 38 1.66 -5.96 2.92
CA PHE A 38 1.52 -5.14 1.73
C PHE A 38 2.13 -3.77 1.94
N ILE A 39 2.80 -3.27 0.92
CA ILE A 39 3.56 -2.03 0.94
C ILE A 39 3.27 -1.26 -0.33
N SER A 40 2.82 -0.02 -0.19
CA SER A 40 2.73 0.89 -1.33
C SER A 40 4.09 1.54 -1.58
N ILE A 41 4.46 1.67 -2.85
CA ILE A 41 5.73 2.21 -3.29
C ILE A 41 5.46 3.39 -4.21
N GLU A 42 5.92 4.57 -3.81
CA GLU A 42 6.00 5.75 -4.65
C GLU A 42 7.38 5.83 -5.32
N THR A 43 7.42 6.35 -6.55
CA THR A 43 8.66 6.60 -7.29
C THR A 43 8.94 8.09 -7.49
N PHE A 44 7.94 8.95 -7.27
CA PHE A 44 7.98 10.39 -7.54
C PHE A 44 8.43 10.75 -8.96
N THR A 45 8.11 9.89 -9.93
CA THR A 45 8.39 10.10 -11.35
C THR A 45 7.11 10.37 -12.12
N ASP A 46 6.71 9.47 -13.02
CA ASP A 46 5.53 9.62 -13.85
C ASP A 46 4.29 9.04 -13.16
N PRO A 47 3.10 9.65 -13.32
CA PRO A 47 1.84 9.02 -12.94
C PRO A 47 1.71 7.64 -13.58
N GLY A 48 1.37 6.62 -12.79
CA GLY A 48 1.31 5.22 -13.24
C GLY A 48 2.60 4.43 -13.03
N ALA A 49 3.70 5.04 -12.58
CA ALA A 49 4.94 4.32 -12.29
C ALA A 49 4.94 3.62 -10.92
N ASP A 50 3.97 3.94 -10.06
CA ASP A 50 3.95 3.47 -8.69
C ASP A 50 3.32 2.07 -8.58
N SER A 51 3.58 1.40 -7.46
CA SER A 51 3.25 -0.01 -7.30
C SER A 51 2.88 -0.40 -5.88
N ILE A 52 2.35 -1.62 -5.74
CA ILE A 52 2.19 -2.32 -4.48
C ILE A 52 2.93 -3.63 -4.60
N VAL A 53 3.71 -3.94 -3.57
CA VAL A 53 4.35 -5.23 -3.36
C VAL A 53 3.84 -5.83 -2.05
N TYR A 54 4.03 -7.12 -1.87
CA TYR A 54 3.83 -7.75 -0.58
C TYR A 54 4.99 -8.66 -0.21
N PHE A 55 5.15 -8.86 1.09
CA PHE A 55 6.08 -9.81 1.68
C PHE A 55 5.28 -10.90 2.38
N SER A 56 5.56 -12.16 2.04
CA SER A 56 5.00 -13.29 2.77
C SER A 56 5.44 -13.29 4.24
N PRO A 57 4.77 -14.06 5.13
CA PRO A 57 5.27 -14.29 6.50
C PRO A 57 6.69 -14.88 6.55
N THR A 58 7.15 -15.51 5.46
CA THR A 58 8.51 -16.04 5.31
C THR A 58 9.49 -15.02 4.71
N GLY A 59 9.05 -13.79 4.43
CA GLY A 59 9.89 -12.69 3.95
C GLY A 59 10.09 -12.63 2.44
N VAL A 60 9.34 -13.40 1.65
CA VAL A 60 9.46 -13.40 0.19
C VAL A 60 8.73 -12.19 -0.40
N LYS A 61 9.45 -11.28 -1.07
CA LYS A 61 8.89 -10.15 -1.83
C LYS A 61 8.18 -10.66 -3.09
N SER A 62 7.00 -10.16 -3.37
CA SER A 62 6.25 -10.44 -4.60
C SER A 62 5.50 -9.19 -5.07
N PRO A 63 5.34 -8.99 -6.39
CA PRO A 63 4.52 -7.90 -6.92
C PRO A 63 3.04 -8.15 -6.64
N PHE A 64 2.26 -7.09 -6.44
CA PHE A 64 0.81 -7.16 -6.34
C PHE A 64 0.12 -6.32 -7.43
N ALA A 65 0.50 -5.04 -7.54
CA ALA A 65 -0.09 -4.11 -8.51
C ALA A 65 0.95 -3.11 -9.01
N THR A 66 0.77 -2.63 -10.23
CA THR A 66 1.54 -1.56 -10.88
C THR A 66 0.56 -0.63 -11.61
N GLY A 67 1.03 0.47 -12.17
CA GLY A 67 0.14 1.39 -12.89
C GLY A 67 -0.58 2.38 -11.95
N LEU A 68 -0.09 2.54 -10.73
CA LEU A 68 -0.70 3.39 -9.71
C LEU A 68 -0.11 4.80 -9.71
N THR A 69 -0.84 5.74 -9.14
CA THR A 69 -0.47 7.15 -9.01
C THR A 69 -0.53 7.59 -7.55
N THR A 70 0.63 7.72 -6.92
CA THR A 70 0.80 8.14 -5.53
C THR A 70 -0.01 7.28 -4.53
N PRO A 71 0.16 5.94 -4.53
CA PRO A 71 -0.54 5.06 -3.61
C PRO A 71 0.06 5.21 -2.20
N ARG A 72 -0.77 5.65 -1.25
CA ARG A 72 -0.37 5.86 0.14
C ARG A 72 -1.04 4.87 1.07
N GLY A 73 -2.25 5.16 1.49
CA GLY A 73 -2.99 4.36 2.46
C GLY A 73 -3.38 3.02 1.88
N LEU A 74 -3.11 1.95 2.62
CA LEU A 74 -3.55 0.60 2.34
C LEU A 74 -4.43 0.10 3.49
N ALA A 75 -5.55 -0.57 3.19
CA ALA A 75 -6.36 -1.22 4.20
C ALA A 75 -7.09 -2.43 3.61
N PHE A 76 -7.11 -3.54 4.35
CA PHE A 76 -7.92 -4.70 4.01
C PHE A 76 -9.27 -4.65 4.73
N ASP A 77 -10.34 -4.94 3.99
CA ASP A 77 -11.64 -5.20 4.61
C ASP A 77 -11.75 -6.65 5.12
N SER A 78 -12.85 -6.97 5.82
CA SER A 78 -13.09 -8.32 6.36
C SER A 78 -13.30 -9.40 5.30
N SER A 79 -13.58 -9.00 4.06
CA SER A 79 -13.74 -9.92 2.92
C SER A 79 -12.41 -10.18 2.20
N GLY A 80 -11.32 -9.51 2.61
CA GLY A 80 -10.00 -9.62 2.00
C GLY A 80 -9.80 -8.72 0.78
N ASN A 81 -10.69 -7.75 0.53
CA ASN A 81 -10.45 -6.74 -0.50
C ASN A 81 -9.40 -5.75 -0.01
N LEU A 82 -8.46 -5.38 -0.88
CA LEU A 82 -7.49 -4.31 -0.59
C LEU A 82 -8.04 -2.98 -1.10
N PHE A 83 -8.11 -2.00 -0.21
CA PHE A 83 -8.39 -0.61 -0.55
C PHE A 83 -7.10 0.19 -0.58
N VAL A 84 -6.95 1.02 -1.61
CA VAL A 84 -5.75 1.82 -1.86
C VAL A 84 -6.16 3.27 -2.01
N ALA A 85 -5.57 4.15 -1.22
CA ALA A 85 -5.70 5.59 -1.37
C ALA A 85 -4.65 6.11 -2.36
N GLU A 86 -5.09 6.50 -3.55
CA GLU A 86 -4.29 7.24 -4.51
C GLU A 86 -4.47 8.74 -4.23
N ALA A 87 -3.44 9.37 -3.69
CA ALA A 87 -3.51 10.78 -3.28
C ALA A 87 -3.58 11.76 -4.45
N GLY A 88 -3.37 11.26 -5.68
CA GLY A 88 -3.21 12.04 -6.90
C GLY A 88 -1.93 12.89 -6.87
N VAL A 89 -1.60 13.51 -8.01
CA VAL A 89 -0.45 14.42 -8.13
C VAL A 89 -0.94 15.86 -8.35
N PRO A 90 -0.10 16.91 -8.17
CA PRO A 90 -0.50 18.27 -8.50
C PRO A 90 -0.98 18.45 -9.94
N GLU A 91 -0.41 17.69 -10.88
CA GLU A 91 -0.69 17.71 -12.31
C GLU A 91 -2.03 17.06 -12.67
N ILE A 92 -2.50 16.11 -11.85
CA ILE A 92 -3.76 15.37 -12.01
C ILE A 92 -4.56 15.58 -10.72
N PRO A 93 -5.28 16.72 -10.60
CA PRO A 93 -6.00 17.05 -9.38
C PRO A 93 -7.20 16.13 -9.20
N GLY A 94 -7.22 15.44 -8.05
CA GLY A 94 -8.25 14.47 -7.68
C GLY A 94 -7.59 13.18 -7.23
N GLY A 95 -8.09 12.63 -6.12
CA GLY A 95 -7.62 11.36 -5.58
C GLY A 95 -8.70 10.30 -5.71
N ASP A 96 -8.26 9.07 -5.88
CA ASP A 96 -9.12 7.91 -5.97
C ASP A 96 -8.90 7.00 -4.78
N ILE A 97 -9.96 6.29 -4.39
CA ILE A 97 -9.88 5.10 -3.56
C ILE A 97 -10.14 3.93 -4.50
N LEU A 98 -9.12 3.11 -4.73
CA LEU A 98 -9.24 1.89 -5.51
C LEU A 98 -9.60 0.71 -4.61
N THR A 99 -10.27 -0.29 -5.16
CA THR A 99 -10.52 -1.58 -4.54
C THR A 99 -9.99 -2.69 -5.42
N PHE A 100 -9.19 -3.58 -4.85
CA PHE A 100 -8.73 -4.82 -5.45
C PHE A 100 -9.48 -6.00 -4.84
N PRO A 101 -9.93 -6.97 -5.65
CA PRO A 101 -10.57 -8.17 -5.15
C PRO A 101 -9.58 -9.07 -4.39
N PRO A 102 -10.06 -10.02 -3.56
CA PRO A 102 -9.19 -10.89 -2.78
C PRO A 102 -8.34 -11.75 -3.70
N GLY A 103 -7.05 -11.85 -3.41
CA GLY A 103 -6.08 -12.55 -4.27
C GLY A 103 -5.53 -11.71 -5.44
N GLY A 104 -5.97 -10.46 -5.56
CA GLY A 104 -5.50 -9.53 -6.61
C GLY A 104 -6.35 -9.56 -7.87
N GLY A 105 -5.92 -8.82 -8.89
CA GLY A 105 -6.65 -8.61 -10.14
C GLY A 105 -6.76 -7.13 -10.49
N SER A 106 -7.54 -6.82 -11.52
CA SER A 106 -7.74 -5.42 -11.91
C SER A 106 -8.52 -4.66 -10.83
N PRO A 107 -8.06 -3.47 -10.44
CA PRO A 107 -8.80 -2.65 -9.48
C PRO A 107 -10.07 -2.07 -10.11
N THR A 108 -11.01 -1.72 -9.25
CA THR A 108 -12.12 -0.82 -9.57
C THR A 108 -12.02 0.44 -8.71
N VAL A 109 -12.62 1.53 -9.18
CA VAL A 109 -12.73 2.78 -8.41
C VAL A 109 -13.89 2.64 -7.42
N PHE A 110 -13.59 2.72 -6.13
CA PHE A 110 -14.60 2.75 -5.07
C PHE A 110 -15.14 4.17 -4.85
N ALA A 111 -14.25 5.16 -4.82
CA ALA A 111 -14.62 6.56 -4.68
C ALA A 111 -13.61 7.45 -5.41
N SER A 112 -14.11 8.55 -5.98
CA SER A 112 -13.30 9.59 -6.61
C SER A 112 -13.75 10.96 -6.14
N GLY A 113 -12.85 11.94 -6.11
CA GLY A 113 -13.23 13.33 -5.89
C GLY A 113 -12.06 14.30 -5.74
N SER A 114 -12.38 15.57 -5.45
CA SER A 114 -11.39 16.64 -5.25
C SER A 114 -10.70 16.59 -3.89
N PHE A 115 -10.55 15.40 -3.31
CA PHE A 115 -9.81 15.17 -2.07
C PHE A 115 -8.51 14.42 -2.35
N ARG A 116 -7.60 14.41 -1.37
CA ARG A 116 -6.32 13.70 -1.44
C ARG A 116 -6.28 12.67 -0.33
N PRO A 117 -6.77 11.44 -0.57
CA PRO A 117 -6.78 10.43 0.48
C PRO A 117 -5.35 10.02 0.79
N GLU A 118 -4.98 10.01 2.07
CA GLU A 118 -3.63 9.60 2.50
C GLU A 118 -3.63 8.29 3.27
N PHE A 119 -4.62 8.08 4.15
CA PHE A 119 -4.70 6.90 5.00
C PHE A 119 -6.12 6.34 5.00
N LEU A 120 -6.24 5.03 5.16
CA LEU A 120 -7.50 4.31 5.22
C LEU A 120 -7.49 3.38 6.43
N THR A 121 -8.66 3.13 7.00
CA THR A 121 -8.84 2.11 8.04
C THR A 121 -10.25 1.54 7.95
N PHE A 122 -10.39 0.27 8.28
CA PHE A 122 -11.68 -0.33 8.56
C PHE A 122 -11.87 -0.38 10.06
N GLY A 123 -13.01 0.14 10.52
CA GLY A 123 -13.39 0.04 11.93
C GLY A 123 -13.58 -1.43 12.35
N PRO A 124 -13.63 -1.69 13.66
CA PRO A 124 -13.92 -3.03 14.17
C PRO A 124 -15.23 -3.57 13.58
N PRO A 125 -15.36 -4.91 13.43
CA PRO A 125 -16.62 -5.53 13.05
C PRO A 125 -17.72 -5.06 14.00
N ARG A 126 -18.87 -4.65 13.44
CA ARG A 126 -20.06 -4.33 14.23
C ARG A 126 -20.82 -5.59 14.60
#